data_AF-A0A9Q1G4H4-F1
#
_entry.id   AF-A0A9Q1G4H4-F1
#
_cell.length_a   1.000
_cell.length_b   1.000
_cell.length_c   1.000
_cell.angle_alpha   90.00
_cell.angle_beta   90.00
_cell.angle_gamma   90.00
#
_symmetry.space_group_name_H-M   'P 1'
#
loop_
_entity.id
_entity.type
_entity.pdbx_description
1 polymer ?
#
loop_
_entity_poly.entity_id
_entity_poly.type
_entity_poly.pdbx_seq_one_letter_code
_entity_poly.pdbx_strand_id
1 'polypeptide(L)'
;MYNYGNQALHLIKGNTHIANQHHVNILLLQETHCVNEDKLSIDGFDNISFIGHNKHGIACYAKQGINARALQQSPANSAIEWCIIEALGTTFCNIYKPPPAELDVSSLPTIPVNSFVCGDFNCRNIKWGYPNTDRNGSAASDWAESNNLHLLFDNKDPRTFYSGRHGTWTSPDLSFISNNISRR
;
A
#
# COMPACT_ATOMS: atom_id res chain seq x y z
N MET A 1 -20.02 -7.84 18.30
CA MET A 1 -19.05 -8.44 17.36
C MET A 1 -18.91 -7.47 16.19
N TYR A 2 -17.87 -6.64 16.21
CA TYR A 2 -17.63 -5.69 15.12
C TYR A 2 -16.83 -6.40 14.03
N ASN A 3 -17.45 -6.52 12.86
CA ASN A 3 -16.89 -7.19 11.70
C ASN A 3 -16.00 -6.17 10.96
N TYR A 4 -14.71 -6.12 11.27
CA TYR A 4 -13.71 -5.35 10.52
C TYR A 4 -13.28 -6.06 9.22
N GLY A 5 -14.20 -6.77 8.58
CA GLY A 5 -13.97 -7.46 7.32
C GLY A 5 -14.11 -6.49 6.16
N ASN A 6 -13.03 -6.35 5.40
CA ASN A 6 -12.98 -5.86 4.01
C ASN A 6 -13.30 -4.39 3.78
N GLN A 7 -12.28 -3.52 3.81
CA GLN A 7 -12.10 -2.46 2.81
C GLN A 7 -10.62 -2.02 2.71
N ALA A 8 -9.73 -2.93 2.32
CA ALA A 8 -8.48 -2.52 1.67
C ALA A 8 -8.77 -2.38 0.16
N LEU A 9 -9.47 -1.31 -0.23
CA LEU A 9 -9.73 -1.05 -1.64
C LEU A 9 -8.44 -0.56 -2.31
N HIS A 10 -7.82 -1.46 -3.08
CA HIS A 10 -6.78 -1.13 -4.03
C HIS A 10 -7.42 -0.38 -5.21
N LEU A 11 -7.35 0.95 -5.19
CA LEU A 11 -7.96 1.79 -6.21
C LEU A 11 -6.98 2.01 -7.36
N ILE A 12 -7.13 1.20 -8.41
CA ILE A 12 -6.44 1.41 -9.69
C ILE A 12 -6.95 2.72 -10.30
N LYS A 13 -6.01 3.67 -10.50
CA LYS A 13 -6.07 4.87 -11.35
C LYS A 13 -7.47 5.49 -11.55
N GLY A 14 -7.78 6.50 -10.74
CA GLY A 14 -8.58 7.64 -11.21
C GLY A 14 -10.10 7.49 -11.30
N ASN A 15 -10.73 6.56 -10.56
CA ASN A 15 -12.20 6.52 -10.47
C ASN A 15 -12.69 7.00 -9.10
N THR A 16 -12.86 8.32 -8.96
CA THR A 16 -13.58 8.97 -7.84
C THR A 16 -14.93 8.30 -7.57
N HIS A 17 -15.58 7.79 -8.63
CA HIS A 17 -16.81 7.01 -8.55
C HIS A 17 -16.70 5.80 -7.62
N ILE A 18 -15.65 4.99 -7.73
CA ILE A 18 -15.46 3.78 -6.90
C ILE A 18 -15.17 4.19 -5.45
N ALA A 19 -14.31 5.21 -5.26
CA ALA A 19 -14.03 5.73 -3.91
C ALA A 19 -15.29 6.22 -3.21
N ASN A 20 -16.18 6.90 -3.94
CA ASN A 20 -17.46 7.39 -3.43
C ASN A 20 -18.45 6.26 -3.16
N GLN A 21 -18.57 5.28 -4.06
CA GLN A 21 -19.44 4.10 -3.90
C GLN A 21 -19.10 3.29 -2.66
N HIS A 22 -17.81 3.17 -2.34
CA HIS A 22 -17.35 2.38 -1.21
C HIS A 22 -17.15 3.20 0.07
N HIS A 23 -17.46 4.50 0.07
CA HIS A 23 -17.25 5.40 1.20
C HIS A 23 -15.80 5.45 1.70
N VAL A 24 -14.85 5.40 0.77
CA VAL A 24 -13.42 5.37 1.08
C VAL A 24 -12.98 6.69 1.72
N ASN A 25 -12.22 6.59 2.82
CA ASN A 25 -11.66 7.74 3.53
C ASN A 25 -10.20 8.03 3.15
N ILE A 26 -9.42 7.01 2.85
CA ILE A 26 -7.98 7.11 2.57
C ILE A 26 -7.66 6.33 1.29
N LEU A 27 -6.87 6.94 0.41
CA LEU A 27 -6.39 6.33 -0.84
C LEU A 27 -4.87 6.20 -0.81
N LEU A 28 -4.36 5.01 -1.08
CA LEU A 28 -2.94 4.74 -1.20
C LEU A 28 -2.69 4.22 -2.63
N LEU A 29 -2.15 5.08 -3.48
CA LEU A 29 -1.94 4.79 -4.90
C LEU A 29 -0.47 4.48 -5.18
N GLN A 30 -0.24 3.49 -6.04
CA GLN A 30 1.06 3.14 -6.60
C GLN A 30 1.04 3.31 -8.12
N GLU A 31 2.21 3.38 -8.74
CA GLU A 31 2.38 3.54 -10.18
C GLU A 31 1.61 4.75 -10.76
N THR A 32 1.71 5.90 -10.10
CA THR A 32 1.03 7.13 -10.52
C THR A 32 1.51 7.66 -11.86
N HIS A 33 2.75 7.34 -12.26
CA HIS A 33 3.41 7.71 -13.52
C HIS A 33 3.40 9.23 -13.76
N CYS A 34 3.47 10.01 -12.69
CA CYS A 34 3.46 11.46 -12.73
C CYS A 34 4.68 12.00 -12.02
N VAL A 35 5.33 13.00 -12.61
CA VAL A 35 6.46 13.72 -11.97
C VAL A 35 5.97 14.92 -11.18
N ASN A 36 4.89 15.56 -11.64
CA ASN A 36 4.32 16.74 -11.03
C ASN A 36 2.97 16.40 -10.41
N GLU A 37 2.74 16.92 -9.21
CA GLU A 37 1.54 16.69 -8.42
C GLU A 37 0.27 17.22 -9.09
N ASP A 38 0.36 18.33 -9.82
CA ASP A 38 -0.78 19.03 -10.44
C ASP A 38 -1.63 18.15 -11.36
N LYS A 39 -1.07 17.03 -11.83
CA LYS A 39 -1.74 16.08 -12.73
C LYS A 39 -2.52 14.98 -12.00
N LEU A 40 -2.49 14.96 -10.67
CA LEU A 40 -3.08 13.91 -9.84
C LEU A 40 -4.20 14.44 -8.92
N SER A 41 -5.08 15.28 -9.44
CA SER A 41 -6.27 15.69 -8.69
C SER A 41 -7.34 14.60 -8.70
N ILE A 42 -7.88 14.28 -7.52
CA ILE A 42 -8.99 13.35 -7.32
C ILE A 42 -10.12 14.12 -6.62
N ASP A 43 -11.24 14.31 -7.31
CA ASP A 43 -12.39 15.05 -6.78
C ASP A 43 -12.89 14.46 -5.44
N GLY A 44 -13.10 15.34 -4.46
CA GLY A 44 -13.47 14.96 -3.08
C GLY A 44 -12.32 14.47 -2.20
N PHE A 45 -11.07 14.50 -2.67
CA PHE A 45 -9.90 14.05 -1.92
C PHE A 45 -8.77 15.07 -1.97
N ASP A 46 -8.12 15.28 -0.83
CA ASP A 46 -6.92 16.10 -0.69
C ASP A 46 -5.68 15.21 -0.81
N ASN A 47 -4.70 15.64 -1.61
CA ASN A 47 -3.41 14.97 -1.66
C ASN A 47 -2.60 15.30 -0.41
N ILE A 48 -2.14 14.27 0.31
CA ILE A 48 -1.45 14.42 1.59
C ILE A 48 0.05 14.16 1.42
N SER A 49 0.45 13.25 0.54
CA SER A 49 1.86 12.97 0.24
C SER A 49 2.01 12.40 -1.17
N PHE A 50 3.08 12.80 -1.84
CA PHE A 50 3.35 12.44 -3.22
C PHE A 50 4.85 12.26 -3.45
N ILE A 51 5.20 11.17 -4.13
CA ILE A 51 6.54 10.94 -4.70
C ILE A 51 6.37 10.77 -6.20
N GLY A 52 6.89 11.73 -6.96
CA GLY A 52 6.74 11.76 -8.41
C GLY A 52 7.81 10.95 -9.14
N HIS A 53 7.40 10.15 -10.13
CA HIS A 53 8.30 9.39 -10.99
C HIS A 53 7.67 9.11 -12.36
N ASN A 54 8.48 9.11 -13.43
CA ASN A 54 8.00 8.89 -14.81
C ASN A 54 7.52 7.46 -15.09
N LYS A 55 7.97 6.48 -14.29
CA LYS A 55 7.65 5.05 -14.48
C LYS A 55 6.99 4.39 -13.27
N HIS A 56 6.97 5.08 -12.14
CA HIS A 56 6.58 4.55 -10.81
C HIS A 56 5.74 5.64 -10.12
N GLY A 57 6.05 5.96 -8.87
CA GLY A 57 5.46 7.06 -8.14
C GLY A 57 4.29 6.59 -7.30
N ILE A 58 4.15 7.22 -6.14
CA ILE A 58 3.10 6.92 -5.17
C ILE A 58 2.40 8.20 -4.74
N ALA A 59 1.15 8.07 -4.32
CA ALA A 59 0.40 9.17 -3.75
C ALA A 59 -0.52 8.67 -2.62
N CYS A 60 -0.66 9.49 -1.58
CA CYS A 60 -1.45 9.23 -0.40
C CYS A 60 -2.53 10.33 -0.33
N TYR A 61 -3.83 10.00 -0.39
CA TYR A 61 -4.93 10.98 -0.30
C TYR A 61 -5.82 10.72 0.92
N ALA A 62 -6.43 11.79 1.42
CA ALA A 62 -7.52 11.72 2.39
C ALA A 62 -8.78 12.39 1.84
N LYS A 63 -9.95 11.84 2.16
CA LYS A 63 -11.22 12.45 1.79
C LYS A 63 -11.32 13.86 2.40
N GLN A 64 -11.79 14.83 1.61
CA GLN A 64 -11.96 16.21 2.06
C GLN A 64 -12.74 16.30 3.37
N GLY A 65 -12.25 17.15 4.27
CA GLY A 65 -12.78 17.31 5.64
C GLY A 65 -12.18 16.37 6.67
N ILE A 66 -11.38 15.37 6.27
CA ILE A 66 -10.54 14.60 7.19
C ILE A 66 -9.26 15.37 7.46
N ASN A 67 -8.95 15.62 8.73
CA ASN A 67 -7.64 16.13 9.10
C ASN A 67 -6.60 15.02 8.89
N ALA A 68 -5.72 15.23 7.90
CA ALA A 68 -4.65 14.32 7.56
C ALA A 68 -3.35 15.09 7.31
N ARG A 69 -2.21 14.45 7.58
CA ARG A 69 -0.88 15.05 7.38
C ARG A 69 0.17 14.02 6.97
N ALA A 70 1.14 14.44 6.17
CA ALA A 70 2.34 13.64 5.93
C ALA A 70 3.21 13.60 7.18
N LEU A 71 3.79 12.43 7.46
CA LEU A 71 4.75 12.23 8.53
C LEU A 71 6.16 12.08 7.99
N GLN A 72 6.33 11.12 7.07
CA GLN A 72 7.63 10.70 6.55
C GLN A 72 7.46 10.14 5.14
N GLN A 73 8.53 10.14 4.37
CA GLN A 73 8.59 9.50 3.06
C GLN A 73 10.01 9.07 2.73
N SER A 74 10.17 8.13 1.81
CA SER A 74 11.46 7.76 1.26
C SER A 74 12.14 8.95 0.57
N PRO A 75 13.48 9.00 0.52
CA PRO A 75 14.18 9.95 -0.34
C PRO A 75 13.73 9.89 -1.80
N ALA A 76 13.91 11.00 -2.52
CA ALA A 76 13.66 11.02 -3.96
C ALA A 76 14.57 10.02 -4.69
N ASN A 77 14.01 9.30 -5.66
CA ASN A 77 14.69 8.27 -6.46
C ASN A 77 15.17 7.05 -5.67
N SER A 78 14.61 6.78 -4.48
CA SER A 78 14.82 5.51 -3.80
C SER A 78 14.33 4.34 -4.65
N ALA A 79 15.01 3.19 -4.57
CA ALA A 79 14.62 1.98 -5.29
C ALA A 79 13.25 1.43 -4.81
N ILE A 80 12.91 1.71 -3.56
CA ILE A 80 11.62 1.43 -2.93
C ILE A 80 11.04 2.77 -2.50
N GLU A 81 9.81 3.06 -2.92
CA GLU A 81 9.11 4.31 -2.62
C GLU A 81 8.14 4.06 -1.47
N TRP A 82 8.09 4.96 -0.49
CA TRP A 82 7.08 4.87 0.57
C TRP A 82 6.67 6.24 1.14
N CYS A 83 5.39 6.41 1.49
CA CYS A 83 4.86 7.54 2.26
C CYS A 83 4.17 7.05 3.52
N ILE A 84 4.31 7.80 4.62
CA ILE A 84 3.52 7.61 5.84
C ILE A 84 2.71 8.88 6.07
N ILE A 85 1.41 8.71 6.19
CA ILE A 85 0.48 9.76 6.59
C ILE A 85 -0.23 9.39 7.90
N GLU A 86 -0.71 10.40 8.61
CA GLU A 86 -1.62 10.22 9.74
C GLU A 86 -2.98 10.81 9.38
N ALA A 87 -4.06 10.07 9.69
CA ALA A 87 -5.43 10.53 9.59
C ALA A 87 -6.30 9.74 10.58
N LEU A 88 -7.34 10.37 11.13
CA LEU A 88 -8.29 9.68 12.02
C LEU A 88 -7.63 8.98 13.24
N GLY A 89 -6.53 9.54 13.75
CA GLY A 89 -5.73 8.95 14.84
C GLY A 89 -5.00 7.65 14.48
N THR A 90 -4.92 7.32 13.19
CA THR A 90 -4.31 6.10 12.63
C THR A 90 -3.24 6.50 11.62
N THR A 91 -2.21 5.67 11.48
CA THR A 91 -1.16 5.88 10.48
C THR A 91 -1.35 4.94 9.29
N PHE A 92 -1.01 5.45 8.11
CA PHE A 92 -1.14 4.72 6.85
C PHE A 92 0.19 4.81 6.13
N CYS A 93 0.82 3.66 5.89
CA CYS A 93 2.05 3.52 5.13
C CYS A 93 1.71 2.97 3.74
N ASN A 94 1.99 3.76 2.71
CA ASN A 94 1.93 3.34 1.32
C ASN A 94 3.35 2.92 0.89
N ILE A 95 3.50 1.72 0.32
CA ILE A 95 4.77 1.20 -0.17
C ILE A 95 4.63 0.81 -1.64
N TYR A 96 5.63 1.14 -2.44
CA TYR A 96 5.80 0.60 -3.78
C TYR A 96 7.20 0.07 -3.95
N LYS A 97 7.29 -1.22 -4.27
CA LYS A 97 8.51 -1.87 -4.75
C LYS A 97 8.34 -2.19 -6.24
N PRO A 98 9.16 -1.62 -7.13
CA PRO A 98 9.20 -2.03 -8.53
C PRO A 98 9.57 -3.53 -8.68
N PRO A 99 9.05 -4.24 -9.70
CA PRO A 99 9.40 -5.64 -9.96
C PRO A 99 10.91 -5.93 -10.05
N PRO A 100 11.74 -5.13 -10.76
CA PRO A 100 13.17 -5.44 -10.91
C PRO A 100 14.01 -5.12 -9.66
N ALA A 101 13.48 -4.35 -8.70
CA ALA A 101 14.24 -3.98 -7.51
C ALA A 101 14.42 -5.20 -6.56
N GLU A 102 15.53 -5.24 -5.83
CA GLU A 102 15.65 -6.08 -4.64
C GLU A 102 15.01 -5.36 -3.44
N LEU A 103 14.34 -6.11 -2.56
CA LEU A 103 13.81 -5.54 -1.33
C LEU A 103 14.92 -5.47 -0.27
N ASP A 104 15.56 -4.31 -0.17
CA ASP A 104 16.46 -4.00 0.94
C ASP A 104 15.63 -3.54 2.16
N VAL A 105 15.54 -4.38 3.18
CA VAL A 105 14.78 -4.09 4.41
C VAL A 105 15.28 -2.85 5.16
N SER A 106 16.55 -2.46 4.97
CA SER A 106 17.10 -1.24 5.58
C SER A 106 16.57 0.04 4.94
N SER A 107 16.00 -0.06 3.73
CA SER A 107 15.36 1.06 3.01
C SER A 107 13.87 1.24 3.38
N LEU A 108 13.30 0.30 4.11
CA LEU A 108 11.90 0.34 4.55
C LEU A 108 11.75 1.21 5.80
N PRO A 109 10.57 1.85 5.98
CA PRO A 109 10.36 2.71 7.14
C PRO A 109 10.25 1.90 8.44
N THR A 110 10.55 2.57 9.55
CA THR A 110 10.08 2.12 10.86
C THR A 110 8.59 2.37 10.95
N ILE A 111 7.81 1.33 11.26
CA ILE A 111 6.35 1.42 11.26
C ILE A 111 5.83 1.95 12.61
N PRO A 112 5.06 3.06 12.63
CA PRO A 112 4.44 3.54 13.85
C PRO A 112 3.46 2.50 14.45
N VAL A 113 3.12 2.68 15.72
CA VAL A 113 1.99 1.95 16.30
C VAL A 113 0.68 2.43 15.64
N ASN A 114 -0.35 1.58 15.66
CA ASN A 114 -1.65 1.91 15.08
C ASN A 114 -1.54 2.21 13.56
N SER A 115 -0.82 1.33 12.84
CA SER A 115 -0.56 1.45 11.40
C SER A 115 -1.36 0.46 10.56
N PHE A 116 -1.85 0.94 9.42
CA PHE A 116 -2.07 0.15 8.22
C PHE A 116 -0.86 0.31 7.29
N VAL A 117 -0.36 -0.79 6.75
CA VAL A 117 0.70 -0.79 5.76
C VAL A 117 0.17 -1.46 4.51
N CYS A 118 0.03 -0.72 3.42
CA CYS A 118 -0.49 -1.25 2.17
C CYS A 118 0.43 -0.88 1.01
N GLY A 119 0.45 -1.72 -0.02
CA GLY A 119 1.28 -1.41 -1.17
C GLY A 119 1.40 -2.55 -2.16
N ASP A 120 2.01 -2.25 -3.30
CA ASP A 120 2.47 -3.26 -4.23
C ASP A 120 3.93 -3.58 -3.91
N PHE A 121 4.15 -4.79 -3.39
CA PHE A 121 5.47 -5.26 -3.01
C PHE A 121 6.18 -5.96 -4.17
N ASN A 122 5.46 -6.41 -5.21
CA ASN A 122 6.03 -7.27 -6.26
C ASN A 122 6.92 -8.40 -5.71
N CYS A 123 6.47 -9.02 -4.62
CA CYS A 123 7.16 -10.08 -3.90
C CYS A 123 6.34 -11.37 -3.93
N ARG A 124 7.01 -12.53 -4.01
CA ARG A 124 6.34 -13.83 -4.02
C ARG A 124 6.56 -14.56 -2.72
N ASN A 125 5.48 -14.89 -2.02
CA ASN A 125 5.51 -15.72 -0.82
C ASN A 125 4.27 -16.61 -0.75
N ILE A 126 4.45 -17.83 -0.26
CA ILE A 126 3.35 -18.77 0.00
C ILE A 126 2.31 -18.19 0.99
N LYS A 127 2.73 -17.31 1.90
CA LYS A 127 1.86 -16.65 2.89
C LYS A 127 0.74 -15.81 2.26
N TRP A 128 0.93 -15.31 1.04
CA TRP A 128 -0.05 -14.54 0.27
C TRP A 128 -0.35 -15.17 -1.09
N GLY A 129 -0.33 -16.50 -1.16
CA GLY A 129 -0.96 -17.25 -2.26
C GLY A 129 -0.11 -17.48 -3.51
N TYR A 130 1.20 -17.27 -3.44
CA TYR A 130 2.13 -17.75 -4.47
C TYR A 130 2.50 -19.23 -4.26
N PRO A 131 2.88 -19.97 -5.32
CA PRO A 131 3.29 -21.37 -5.21
C PRO A 131 4.65 -21.56 -4.53
N ASN A 132 5.47 -20.50 -4.49
CA ASN A 132 6.79 -20.49 -3.88
C ASN A 132 7.11 -19.13 -3.26
N THR A 133 8.13 -19.13 -2.40
CA THR A 133 8.69 -17.91 -1.81
C THR A 133 10.00 -17.57 -2.50
N ASP A 134 10.15 -16.31 -2.94
CA ASP A 134 11.42 -15.78 -3.43
C ASP A 134 12.13 -14.94 -2.37
N ARG A 135 13.37 -14.49 -2.68
CA ARG A 135 14.20 -13.71 -1.74
C ARG A 135 13.48 -12.46 -1.23
N ASN A 136 12.79 -11.75 -2.12
CA ASN A 136 12.06 -10.53 -1.78
C ASN A 136 10.83 -10.85 -0.91
N GLY A 137 10.13 -11.96 -1.18
CA GLY A 137 9.02 -12.43 -0.36
C GLY A 137 9.43 -12.93 1.02
N SER A 138 10.59 -13.56 1.17
CA SER A 138 11.18 -13.85 2.48
C SER A 138 11.50 -12.56 3.22
N ALA A 139 12.23 -11.63 2.59
CA ALA A 139 12.59 -10.35 3.20
C ALA A 139 11.37 -9.52 3.64
N ALA A 140 10.31 -9.48 2.82
CA ALA A 140 9.06 -8.78 3.17
C ALA A 140 8.35 -9.43 4.36
N SER A 141 8.32 -10.77 4.39
CA SER A 141 7.74 -11.53 5.50
C SER A 141 8.51 -11.27 6.81
N ASP A 142 9.83 -11.35 6.77
CA ASP A 142 10.69 -11.18 7.95
C ASP A 142 10.63 -9.73 8.47
N TRP A 143 10.62 -8.76 7.56
CA TRP A 143 10.40 -7.36 7.90
C TRP A 143 9.05 -7.13 8.58
N ALA A 144 7.96 -7.69 8.03
CA ALA A 144 6.64 -7.57 8.62
C ALA A 144 6.57 -8.18 10.03
N GLU A 145 7.17 -9.37 10.21
CA GLU A 145 7.26 -10.04 11.50
C GLU A 145 8.06 -9.23 12.52
N SER A 146 9.22 -8.69 12.13
CA SER A 146 10.04 -7.82 12.99
C SER A 146 9.34 -6.52 13.42
N ASN A 147 8.38 -6.06 12.63
CA ASN A 147 7.55 -4.87 12.92
C ASN A 147 6.21 -5.22 13.60
N ASN A 148 6.00 -6.48 14.01
CA ASN A 148 4.74 -6.96 14.60
C ASN A 148 3.51 -6.65 13.73
N LEU A 149 3.65 -6.85 12.42
CA LEU A 149 2.60 -6.65 11.44
C LEU A 149 1.89 -7.97 11.14
N HIS A 150 0.56 -7.92 11.15
CA HIS A 150 -0.29 -9.02 10.75
C HIS A 150 -0.76 -8.82 9.30
N LEU A 151 -0.55 -9.83 8.46
CA LEU A 151 -0.99 -9.83 7.06
C LEU A 151 -2.52 -9.92 6.99
N LEU A 152 -3.16 -9.01 6.27
CA LEU A 152 -4.58 -9.04 5.93
C LEU A 152 -4.72 -9.72 4.57
N PHE A 153 -4.75 -11.06 4.57
CA PHE A 153 -4.89 -11.88 3.38
C PHE A 153 -5.77 -13.10 3.69
N ASP A 154 -6.79 -13.33 2.86
CA ASP A 154 -7.54 -14.58 2.81
C ASP A 154 -7.32 -15.23 1.43
N ASN A 155 -7.00 -16.52 1.40
CA ASN A 155 -6.80 -17.25 0.15
C ASN A 155 -8.10 -17.46 -0.66
N LYS A 156 -9.25 -17.14 -0.06
CA LYS A 156 -10.56 -17.10 -0.71
C LYS A 156 -10.83 -15.78 -1.42
N ASP A 157 -10.07 -14.73 -1.11
CA ASP A 157 -10.24 -13.44 -1.78
C ASP A 157 -9.76 -13.51 -3.23
N PRO A 158 -10.37 -12.72 -4.13
CA PRO A 158 -9.87 -12.59 -5.49
C PRO A 158 -8.41 -12.12 -5.48
N ARG A 159 -7.61 -12.73 -6.35
CA ARG A 159 -6.23 -12.30 -6.59
C ARG A 159 -6.23 -10.89 -7.22
N THR A 160 -5.26 -10.06 -6.85
CA THR A 160 -5.28 -8.62 -7.13
C THR A 160 -4.72 -8.26 -8.51
N PHE A 161 -3.92 -9.15 -9.12
CA PHE A 161 -3.29 -8.91 -10.42
C PHE A 161 -3.47 -10.08 -11.38
N TYR A 162 -3.79 -9.78 -12.64
CA TYR A 162 -3.74 -10.73 -13.75
C TYR A 162 -2.58 -10.40 -14.68
N SER A 163 -1.63 -11.32 -14.79
CA SER A 163 -0.54 -11.20 -15.74
C SER A 163 -0.99 -11.67 -17.13
N GLY A 164 -1.28 -10.73 -18.04
CA GLY A 164 -1.58 -11.08 -19.43
C GLY A 164 -0.43 -11.83 -20.13
N ARG A 165 0.83 -11.58 -19.72
CA ARG A 165 2.01 -12.27 -20.26
C ARG A 165 2.06 -13.74 -19.87
N HIS A 166 1.67 -14.06 -18.65
CA HIS A 166 1.77 -15.41 -18.10
C HIS A 166 0.44 -16.16 -18.06
N GLY A 167 -0.68 -15.46 -18.31
CA GLY A 167 -2.02 -16.02 -18.21
C GLY A 167 -2.41 -16.39 -16.78
N THR A 168 -1.76 -15.83 -15.77
CA THR A 168 -1.90 -16.21 -14.36
C THR A 168 -2.37 -15.08 -13.48
N TRP A 169 -3.13 -15.43 -12.45
CA TRP A 169 -3.53 -14.52 -11.38
C TRP A 169 -2.55 -14.59 -10.20
N THR A 170 -2.21 -13.44 -9.61
CA THR A 170 -1.26 -13.32 -8.50
C THR A 170 -1.67 -12.21 -7.52
N SER A 171 -1.05 -12.15 -6.34
CA SER A 171 -1.34 -11.16 -5.30
C SER A 171 -0.07 -10.40 -4.89
N PRO A 172 0.45 -9.50 -5.73
CA PRO A 172 1.62 -8.67 -5.40
C PRO A 172 1.28 -7.54 -4.41
N ASP A 173 -0.01 -7.18 -4.34
CA ASP A 173 -0.54 -6.17 -3.42
C ASP A 173 -0.76 -6.76 -2.04
N LEU A 174 -0.13 -6.17 -1.04
CA LEU A 174 -0.20 -6.63 0.35
C LEU A 174 -0.79 -5.53 1.23
N SER A 175 -1.56 -5.97 2.23
CA SER A 175 -2.07 -5.13 3.30
C SER A 175 -1.69 -5.77 4.62
N PHE A 176 -1.14 -4.98 5.53
CA PHE A 176 -0.80 -5.39 6.88
C PHE A 176 -1.38 -4.42 7.90
N ILE A 177 -1.55 -4.91 9.11
CA ILE A 177 -1.98 -4.11 10.25
C ILE A 177 -1.06 -4.32 11.44
N SER A 178 -0.70 -3.26 12.14
CA SER A 178 0.04 -3.40 13.39
C SER A 178 -0.81 -4.14 14.45
N ASN A 179 -0.18 -5.02 15.22
CA ASN A 179 -0.87 -5.88 16.20
C ASN A 179 -1.68 -5.13 17.28
N ASN A 180 -1.43 -3.84 17.47
CA ASN A 180 -2.16 -3.01 18.43
C ASN A 180 -3.58 -2.65 17.94
N ILE A 181 -3.88 -2.80 16.64
CA ILE A 181 -5.23 -2.66 16.09
C ILE A 181 -5.93 -4.01 15.99
N SER A 182 -5.22 -5.08 15.62
CA SER A 182 -5.83 -6.40 15.39
C SER A 182 -6.44 -7.05 16.64
N ARG A 183 -6.17 -6.50 17.83
CA ARG A 183 -6.67 -6.98 19.13
C ARG A 183 -7.82 -6.15 19.73
N ARG A 184 -8.39 -5.20 18.98
CA ARG A 184 -9.60 -4.46 19.38
C ARG A 184 -10.85 -5.06 18.73
#